data_AF-A0A813K0V1-F1
#
_entry.id   AF-A0A813K0V1-F1
#
_cell.length_a   1.000
_cell.length_b   1.000
_cell.length_c   1.000
_cell.angle_alpha   90.00
_cell.angle_beta   90.00
_cell.angle_gamma   90.00
#
_symmetry.space_group_name_H-M   'P 1'
#
loop_
_entity.id
_entity.type
_entity.pdbx_description
1 polymer ?
#
loop_
_entity_poly.entity_id
_entity_poly.type
_entity_poly.pdbx_seq_one_letter_code
_entity_poly.pdbx_strand_id
1 'polypeptide(L)'
;MAYFASPGYQKQCLTSPVVPSLMWGAGFSVISVLQGARATPQLFALNCGMLYGYHAMQCPMEAIHRRQSLLHNILSGGVGGALGVQYGLLGVPFASPTFFMRYPGISPPMAAFLVYGSLAGVMGGMLGGKRL
;
A
#
# COMPACT_ATOMS: atom_id res chain seq x y z
N MET A 1 -8.50 23.13 -17.47
CA MET A 1 -7.68 21.91 -17.69
C MET A 1 -6.51 21.94 -16.71
N ALA A 2 -6.14 20.79 -16.13
CA ALA A 2 -5.11 20.58 -15.08
C ALA A 2 -5.57 20.64 -13.60
N TYR A 3 -6.81 20.27 -13.26
CA TYR A 3 -7.23 20.14 -11.85
C TYR A 3 -6.27 19.22 -11.06
N PHE A 4 -6.01 18.02 -11.55
CA PHE A 4 -5.12 17.03 -10.91
C PHE A 4 -3.64 17.44 -10.84
N ALA A 5 -3.18 18.32 -11.73
CA ALA A 5 -1.80 18.82 -11.71
C ALA A 5 -1.68 20.19 -11.01
N SER A 6 -2.80 20.76 -10.53
CA SER A 6 -2.76 22.04 -9.84
C SER A 6 -2.02 21.91 -8.50
N PRO A 7 -1.25 22.94 -8.08
CA PRO A 7 -0.57 22.92 -6.78
C PRO A 7 -1.52 22.70 -5.60
N GLY A 8 -2.75 23.24 -5.68
CA GLY A 8 -3.78 23.04 -4.67
C GLY A 8 -4.20 21.58 -4.53
N TYR A 9 -4.48 20.91 -5.65
CA TYR A 9 -4.81 19.48 -5.65
C TYR A 9 -3.65 18.63 -5.13
N GLN A 10 -2.42 18.88 -5.61
CA GLN A 10 -1.25 18.10 -5.20
C GLN A 10 -0.95 18.25 -3.71
N LYS A 11 -1.05 19.48 -3.18
CA LYS A 11 -0.94 19.72 -1.73
C LYS A 11 -2.00 18.95 -0.97
N GLN A 12 -3.27 19.01 -1.40
CA GLN A 12 -4.35 18.28 -0.73
C GLN A 12 -4.16 16.77 -0.81
N CYS A 13 -3.80 16.23 -1.98
CA CYS A 13 -3.56 14.81 -2.20
C CYS A 13 -2.43 14.25 -1.33
N LEU A 14 -1.35 15.01 -1.13
CA LEU A 14 -0.23 14.60 -0.29
C LEU A 14 -0.51 14.80 1.21
N THR A 15 -1.33 15.79 1.59
CA THR A 15 -1.57 16.10 3.01
C THR A 15 -2.76 15.35 3.60
N SER A 16 -3.81 15.07 2.81
CA SER A 16 -4.99 14.35 3.27
C SER A 16 -4.71 12.94 3.82
N PRO A 17 -3.73 12.15 3.32
CA PRO A 17 -3.45 10.84 3.88
C PRO A 17 -2.62 10.87 5.17
N VAL A 18 -2.08 12.01 5.62
CA VAL A 18 -1.18 12.06 6.78
C VAL A 18 -1.88 11.54 8.05
N VAL A 19 -3.02 12.11 8.40
CA VAL A 19 -3.79 11.70 9.60
C VAL A 19 -4.27 10.24 9.52
N PRO A 20 -4.94 9.78 8.44
CA PRO A 20 -5.37 8.39 8.38
C PRO A 20 -4.19 7.41 8.33
N SER A 21 -3.06 7.76 7.72
CA SER A 21 -1.85 6.92 7.75
C SER A 21 -1.28 6.78 9.15
N LEU A 22 -1.32 7.85 9.96
CA LEU A 22 -0.93 7.79 11.37
C LEU A 22 -1.90 6.91 12.18
N MET A 23 -3.21 7.08 11.99
CA MET A 23 -4.22 6.30 12.73
C MET A 23 -4.14 4.80 12.40
N TRP A 24 -4.16 4.45 11.11
CA TRP A 24 -4.08 3.06 10.68
C TRP A 24 -2.68 2.47 10.90
N GLY A 25 -1.63 3.28 10.75
CA GLY A 25 -0.25 2.86 11.04
C GLY A 25 -0.07 2.51 12.52
N ALA A 26 -0.64 3.29 13.43
CA ALA A 26 -0.71 2.95 14.85
C ALA A 26 -1.45 1.62 15.08
N GLY A 27 -2.62 1.44 14.44
CA GLY A 27 -3.38 0.19 14.50
C GLY A 27 -2.58 -1.02 14.04
N PHE A 28 -1.88 -0.92 12.90
CA PHE A 28 -1.02 -2.00 12.43
C PHE A 28 0.17 -2.26 13.34
N SER A 29 0.76 -1.23 13.96
CA SER A 29 1.82 -1.42 14.96
C SER A 29 1.31 -2.19 16.18
N VAL A 30 0.10 -1.90 16.66
CA VAL A 30 -0.53 -2.67 17.74
C VAL A 30 -0.71 -4.13 17.31
N ILE A 31 -1.25 -4.38 16.12
CA ILE A 31 -1.43 -5.75 15.59
C ILE A 31 -0.09 -6.47 15.50
N SER A 32 0.96 -5.84 14.96
CA SER A 32 2.30 -6.44 14.88
C SER A 32 2.85 -6.81 16.25
N VAL A 33 2.67 -5.95 17.26
CA VAL A 33 3.10 -6.23 18.63
C VAL A 33 2.30 -7.41 19.22
N LEU A 34 0.99 -7.46 18.99
CA LEU A 34 0.15 -8.60 19.39
C LEU A 34 0.57 -9.91 18.70
N GLN A 35 1.14 -9.83 17.50
CA GLN A 35 1.71 -10.97 16.76
C GLN A 35 3.15 -11.33 17.19
N GLY A 36 3.70 -10.66 18.20
CA GLY A 36 5.02 -10.95 18.77
C GLY A 36 6.16 -10.05 18.30
N ALA A 37 5.89 -9.00 17.51
CA ALA A 37 6.90 -8.01 17.17
C ALA A 37 7.26 -7.14 18.40
N ARG A 38 8.49 -6.61 18.44
CA ARG A 38 8.90 -5.67 19.49
C ARG A 38 8.32 -4.28 19.21
N ALA A 39 7.70 -3.67 20.21
CA ALA A 39 7.24 -2.29 20.14
C ALA A 39 8.45 -1.35 20.05
N THR A 40 8.69 -0.81 18.85
CA THR A 40 9.80 0.11 18.59
C THR A 40 9.28 1.34 17.82
N PRO A 41 9.89 2.52 18.01
CA PRO A 41 9.57 3.70 17.18
C PRO A 41 9.77 3.43 15.69
N GLN A 42 10.73 2.58 15.34
CA GLN A 42 11.00 2.16 13.97
C GLN A 42 9.83 1.38 13.37
N LEU A 43 9.24 0.43 14.09
CA LEU A 43 8.05 -0.30 13.64
C LEU A 43 6.88 0.64 13.37
N PHE A 44 6.65 1.61 14.27
CA PHE A 44 5.62 2.63 14.08
C PHE A 44 5.88 3.51 12.86
N ALA A 45 7.11 4.02 12.71
CA ALA A 45 7.50 4.83 11.57
C ALA A 45 7.38 4.06 10.24
N LEU A 46 7.75 2.77 10.22
CA LEU A 46 7.61 1.92 9.04
C LEU A 46 6.14 1.71 8.66
N ASN A 47 5.27 1.38 9.63
CA ASN A 47 3.84 1.18 9.35
C ASN A 47 3.16 2.47 8.86
N CYS A 48 3.42 3.60 9.52
CA CYS A 48 2.89 4.90 9.08
C CYS A 48 3.47 5.33 7.72
N GLY A 49 4.78 5.16 7.53
CA GLY A 49 5.49 5.55 6.31
C GLY A 49 5.07 4.72 5.11
N MET A 50 4.85 3.41 5.28
CA MET A 50 4.36 2.54 4.21
C MET A 50 2.94 2.92 3.79
N LEU A 51 2.04 3.19 4.74
CA LEU A 51 0.68 3.65 4.43
C LEU A 51 0.68 5.01 3.74
N TYR A 52 1.47 5.95 4.24
CA TYR A 52 1.60 7.25 3.62
C TYR A 52 2.17 7.13 2.20
N GLY A 53 3.23 6.33 2.01
CA GLY A 53 3.84 6.06 0.71
C GLY A 53 2.84 5.46 -0.28
N TYR A 54 2.04 4.49 0.16
CA TYR A 54 0.96 3.92 -0.64
C TYR A 54 -0.03 4.98 -1.16
N HIS A 55 -0.44 5.93 -0.33
CA HIS A 55 -1.33 7.01 -0.74
C HIS A 55 -0.61 8.04 -1.61
N ALA A 56 0.59 8.46 -1.21
CA ALA A 56 1.38 9.48 -1.89
C ALA A 56 1.77 9.08 -3.31
N MET A 57 2.03 7.78 -3.56
CA MET A 57 2.32 7.25 -4.90
C MET A 57 1.17 7.48 -5.89
N GLN A 58 -0.07 7.64 -5.42
CA GLN A 58 -1.23 7.84 -6.30
C GLN A 58 -1.28 9.26 -6.86
N CYS A 59 -0.83 10.27 -6.11
CA CYS A 59 -0.87 11.67 -6.53
C CYS A 59 -0.17 11.97 -7.88
N PRO A 60 1.07 11.51 -8.14
CA PRO A 60 1.69 11.68 -9.45
C PRO A 60 0.99 10.87 -10.55
N MET A 61 0.48 9.67 -10.24
CA MET A 61 -0.26 8.87 -11.21
C MET A 61 -1.56 9.55 -11.64
N GLU A 62 -2.29 10.17 -10.70
CA GLU A 62 -3.50 10.94 -10.95
C GLU A 62 -3.19 12.24 -11.72
N ALA A 63 -2.03 12.88 -11.46
CA ALA A 63 -1.58 14.04 -12.23
C ALA A 63 -1.31 13.70 -13.70
N ILE A 64 -0.59 12.59 -13.95
CA ILE A 64 -0.23 12.13 -15.30
C ILE A 64 -1.48 11.69 -16.07
N HIS A 65 -2.33 10.85 -15.45
CA HIS A 65 -3.50 10.27 -16.11
C HIS A 65 -4.75 11.16 -16.04
N ARG A 66 -4.69 12.26 -15.30
CA ARG A 66 -5.79 13.23 -15.11
C ARG A 66 -7.11 12.60 -14.64
N ARG A 67 -7.03 11.52 -13.88
CA ARG A 67 -8.18 10.80 -13.33
C ARG A 67 -7.78 10.06 -12.07
N GLN A 68 -8.73 9.88 -11.16
CA GLN A 68 -8.61 8.88 -10.09
C GLN A 68 -8.97 7.52 -10.68
N SER A 69 -8.03 6.57 -10.65
CA SER A 69 -8.27 5.22 -11.15
C SER A 69 -8.05 4.18 -10.07
N LEU A 70 -8.87 3.14 -10.10
CA LEU A 70 -8.69 1.93 -9.32
C LEU A 70 -7.34 1.27 -9.60
N LEU A 71 -6.84 1.38 -10.84
CA LEU A 71 -5.54 0.86 -11.22
C LEU A 71 -4.41 1.54 -10.46
N HIS A 72 -4.51 2.83 -10.16
CA HIS A 72 -3.50 3.51 -9.34
C HIS A 72 -3.42 2.91 -7.95
N ASN A 73 -4.57 2.51 -7.38
CA ASN A 73 -4.65 1.87 -6.08
C ASN A 73 -4.08 0.44 -6.08
N ILE A 74 -4.42 -0.33 -7.12
CA ILE A 74 -3.88 -1.68 -7.32
C ILE A 74 -2.37 -1.64 -7.48
N LEU A 75 -1.85 -0.73 -8.31
CA LEU A 75 -0.42 -0.59 -8.55
C LEU A 75 0.31 -0.11 -7.28
N SER A 76 -0.19 0.90 -6.58
CA SER A 76 0.45 1.39 -5.36
C SER A 76 0.46 0.33 -4.26
N GLY A 77 -0.65 -0.41 -4.10
CA GLY A 77 -0.75 -1.51 -3.14
C GLY A 77 0.17 -2.68 -3.50
N GLY A 78 0.19 -3.06 -4.78
CA GLY A 78 1.05 -4.13 -5.28
C GLY A 78 2.53 -3.81 -5.13
N VAL A 79 2.98 -2.62 -5.55
CA VAL A 79 4.39 -2.20 -5.40
C VAL A 79 4.77 -2.14 -3.92
N GLY A 80 3.92 -1.54 -3.07
CA GLY A 80 4.17 -1.48 -1.62
C GLY A 80 4.29 -2.86 -1.00
N GLY A 81 3.40 -3.80 -1.36
CA GLY A 81 3.45 -5.18 -0.90
C GLY A 81 4.70 -5.93 -1.38
N ALA A 82 5.04 -5.79 -2.66
CA ALA A 82 6.24 -6.41 -3.25
C ALA A 82 7.51 -5.95 -2.55
N LEU A 83 7.68 -4.64 -2.36
CA LEU A 83 8.84 -4.08 -1.66
C LEU A 83 8.86 -4.50 -0.19
N GLY A 84 7.71 -4.46 0.50
CA GLY A 84 7.62 -4.89 1.90
C GLY A 84 8.05 -6.34 2.09
N VAL A 85 7.65 -7.25 1.19
CA VAL A 85 8.09 -8.66 1.22
C VAL A 85 9.56 -8.80 0.83
N GLN A 86 10.02 -8.07 -0.18
CA GLN A 86 11.43 -8.10 -0.62
C GLN A 86 12.39 -7.67 0.50
N TYR A 87 12.01 -6.68 1.33
CA TYR A 87 12.79 -6.22 2.47
C TYR A 87 12.52 -7.00 3.76
N GLY A 88 11.73 -8.07 3.72
CA GLY A 88 11.41 -8.88 4.89
C GLY A 88 10.56 -8.16 5.95
N LEU A 89 9.88 -7.07 5.58
CA LEU A 89 9.00 -6.30 6.45
C LEU A 89 7.57 -6.87 6.48
N LEU A 90 7.16 -7.52 5.39
CA LEU A 90 5.84 -8.13 5.23
C LEU A 90 5.96 -9.60 4.86
N GLY A 91 4.96 -10.39 5.23
CA GLY A 91 4.73 -11.72 4.67
C GLY A 91 3.83 -11.65 3.43
N VAL A 92 3.66 -12.77 2.72
CA VAL A 92 2.63 -12.89 1.67
C VAL A 92 1.38 -13.52 2.30
N PRO A 93 0.27 -12.79 2.45
CA PRO A 93 -0.96 -13.38 2.96
C PRO A 93 -1.40 -14.57 2.10
N PHE A 94 -1.94 -15.60 2.74
CA PHE A 94 -2.47 -16.82 2.07
C PHE A 94 -1.44 -17.68 1.32
N ALA A 95 -0.14 -17.35 1.36
CA ALA A 95 0.91 -18.17 0.78
C ALA A 95 1.85 -18.70 1.87
N SER A 96 2.00 -20.03 1.94
CA SER A 96 2.97 -20.67 2.83
C SER A 96 4.34 -20.81 2.15
N PRO A 97 5.43 -21.01 2.89
CA PRO A 97 6.74 -21.32 2.29
C PRO A 97 6.68 -22.52 1.32
N THR A 98 5.85 -23.52 1.62
CA THR A 98 5.64 -24.70 0.77
C THR A 98 5.06 -24.36 -0.61
N PHE A 99 4.25 -23.29 -0.70
CA PHE A 99 3.71 -22.83 -1.98
C PHE A 99 4.85 -22.41 -2.93
N PHE A 100 5.82 -21.65 -2.43
CA PHE A 100 6.96 -21.19 -3.21
C PHE A 100 7.93 -22.33 -3.58
N MET A 101 8.00 -23.38 -2.75
CA MET A 101 8.73 -24.61 -3.10
C MET A 101 8.04 -25.38 -4.24
N ARG A 102 6.70 -25.41 -4.23
CA ARG A 102 5.91 -26.10 -5.27
C ARG A 102 5.89 -25.35 -6.60
N TYR A 103 5.93 -24.01 -6.56
CA TYR A 103 5.90 -23.14 -7.75
C TYR A 103 7.14 -22.24 -7.81
N PRO A 104 8.32 -22.77 -8.18
CA PRO A 104 9.58 -22.02 -8.14
C PRO A 104 9.64 -20.85 -9.12
N GLY A 105 8.78 -20.84 -10.14
CA GLY A 105 8.64 -19.70 -11.07
C GLY A 105 7.94 -18.47 -10.47
N ILE A 106 7.34 -18.59 -9.29
CA ILE A 106 6.65 -17.49 -8.61
C ILE A 106 7.53 -16.98 -7.46
N SER A 107 8.11 -15.80 -7.62
CA SER A 107 8.87 -15.18 -6.54
C SER A 107 7.93 -14.61 -5.45
N PRO A 108 8.33 -14.59 -4.17
CA PRO A 108 7.53 -14.00 -3.10
C PRO A 108 7.13 -12.54 -3.35
N PRO A 109 7.99 -11.64 -3.86
CA PRO A 109 7.58 -10.26 -4.19
C PRO A 109 6.51 -10.20 -5.29
N MET A 110 6.55 -11.10 -6.28
CA MET A 110 5.52 -11.16 -7.33
C MET A 110 4.17 -11.63 -6.77
N ALA A 111 4.18 -12.65 -5.91
CA ALA A 111 2.96 -13.06 -5.21
C ALA A 111 2.42 -11.95 -4.31
N ALA A 112 3.30 -11.24 -3.59
CA ALA A 112 2.95 -10.09 -2.77
C ALA A 112 2.31 -8.98 -3.60
N PHE A 113 2.87 -8.66 -4.77
CA PHE A 113 2.31 -7.66 -5.67
C PHE A 113 0.84 -7.97 -6.01
N LEU A 114 0.55 -9.22 -6.35
CA LEU A 114 -0.80 -9.65 -6.70
C LEU A 114 -1.74 -9.61 -5.49
N VAL A 115 -1.30 -10.12 -4.34
CA VAL A 115 -2.13 -10.18 -3.13
C VAL A 115 -2.41 -8.77 -2.59
N TYR A 116 -1.39 -7.95 -2.37
CA TYR A 116 -1.57 -6.60 -1.85
C TYR A 116 -2.22 -5.66 -2.88
N GLY A 117 -1.94 -5.83 -4.17
CA GLY A 117 -2.60 -5.08 -5.23
C GLY A 117 -4.08 -5.41 -5.35
N SER A 118 -4.46 -6.69 -5.23
CA SER A 118 -5.87 -7.09 -5.24
C SER A 118 -6.61 -6.61 -4.00
N LEU A 119 -6.01 -6.72 -2.80
CA LEU A 119 -6.58 -6.14 -1.57
C LEU A 119 -6.80 -4.63 -1.70
N ALA A 120 -5.79 -3.90 -2.20
CA ALA A 120 -5.91 -2.46 -2.44
C ALA A 120 -6.97 -2.14 -3.50
N GLY A 121 -7.09 -2.96 -4.55
CA GLY A 121 -8.17 -2.87 -5.54
C GLY A 121 -9.53 -3.05 -4.91
N VAL A 122 -9.75 -4.12 -4.14
CA VAL A 122 -11.03 -4.38 -3.47
C VAL A 122 -11.39 -3.22 -2.53
N MET A 123 -10.46 -2.77 -1.69
CA MET A 123 -10.70 -1.64 -0.79
C MET A 123 -10.95 -0.34 -1.55
N GLY A 124 -10.18 -0.05 -2.60
CA GLY A 124 -10.34 1.16 -3.41
C GLY A 124 -11.65 1.20 -4.20
N GLY A 125 -12.12 0.05 -4.67
CA GLY A 125 -13.36 -0.08 -5.40
C GLY A 125 -14.58 -0.04 -4.50
N MET A 126 -14.57 -0.86 -3.43
CA MET A 126 -15.73 -1.00 -2.53
C MET A 126 -15.86 0.17 -1.55
N LEU A 127 -14.76 0.64 -0.96
CA LEU A 127 -14.77 1.67 0.08
C LEU A 127 -14.40 3.05 -0.48
N GLY A 128 -13.54 3.09 -1.48
CA GLY A 128 -13.05 4.34 -2.08
C GLY A 128 -13.85 4.85 -3.28
N GLY A 129 -14.78 4.05 -3.82
CA GLY A 129 -15.57 4.41 -5.00
C GLY A 129 -14.76 4.64 -6.29
N LYS A 130 -13.48 4.24 -6.33
CA LYS A 130 -12.62 4.42 -7.50
C LYS A 130 -13.06 3.49 -8.63
N ARG A 131 -13.12 4.03 -9.85
CA ARG A 131 -13.45 3.29 -11.08
C ARG A 131 -12.20 2.94 -11.87
N LEU A 132 -12.26 1.92 -12.72
CA LEU A 132 -11.16 1.50 -13.60
C LEU A 132 -10.73 2.60 -14.58
#